data_AF-A0A2R6NY44-F1
#
_entry.id   AF-A0A2R6NY44-F1
#
_cell.length_a   1.000
_cell.length_b   1.000
_cell.length_c   1.000
_cell.angle_alpha   90.00
_cell.angle_beta   90.00
_cell.angle_gamma   90.00
#
_symmetry.space_group_name_H-M   'P 1'
#
loop_
_entity.id
_entity.type
_entity.pdbx_description
1 polymer ?
#
loop_
_entity_poly.entity_id
_entity_poly.type
_entity_poly.pdbx_seq_one_letter_code
_entity_poly.pdbx_strand_id
1 'polypeptide(L)'
;MEQFIQQPNTVSSISRIIVCPTNTRLGAVFQAHKFLTDRPDLAERIRNLSSARAVLQEATRLQRLRRHDWFEVNIDIMDSVLEAKFAQHEDLRRTLLETGSRELIEDSPVRGI
;
A
#
# COMPACT_ATOMS: atom_id res chain seq x y z
N MET A 1 39.79 -11.71 -1.75
CA MET A 1 38.62 -12.00 -2.58
C MET A 1 37.70 -12.88 -1.77
N GLU A 2 36.42 -12.47 -1.67
CA GLU A 2 35.29 -13.30 -1.23
C GLU A 2 35.20 -13.61 0.28
N GLN A 3 34.11 -13.38 1.02
CA GLN A 3 32.73 -13.04 0.73
C GLN A 3 32.13 -12.35 2.00
N PHE A 4 31.43 -11.23 1.84
CA PHE A 4 30.58 -10.66 2.88
C PHE A 4 29.28 -11.48 2.91
N ILE A 5 29.10 -12.31 3.94
CA ILE A 5 27.81 -12.90 4.27
C ILE A 5 27.03 -11.83 5.04
N GLN A 6 26.27 -11.01 4.32
CA GLN A 6 25.22 -10.20 4.92
C GLN A 6 24.01 -11.12 5.12
N GLN A 7 23.63 -11.32 6.37
CA GLN A 7 22.51 -12.17 6.76
C GLN A 7 21.18 -11.72 6.11
N PRO A 8 20.24 -12.64 5.87
CA PRO A 8 18.92 -12.29 5.36
C PRO A 8 18.17 -11.55 6.47
N ASN A 9 18.16 -10.23 6.40
CA ASN A 9 17.33 -9.41 7.26
C ASN A 9 15.87 -9.71 6.92
N THR A 10 15.29 -10.62 7.67
CA THR A 10 13.87 -10.88 7.77
C THR A 10 13.18 -9.54 7.94
N VAL A 11 12.44 -9.10 6.92
CA VAL A 11 11.48 -8.00 7.01
C VAL A 11 10.27 -8.48 7.81
N SER A 12 10.51 -8.84 9.06
CA SER A 12 9.49 -9.12 10.06
C SER A 12 9.35 -7.84 10.89
N SER A 13 8.11 -7.40 11.05
CA SER A 13 7.70 -6.23 11.83
C SER A 13 7.95 -4.89 11.14
N ILE A 14 7.20 -4.65 10.06
CA ILE A 14 7.01 -3.30 9.54
C ILE A 14 5.52 -2.96 9.64
N SER A 15 5.09 -2.59 10.84
CA SER A 15 4.01 -1.63 10.98
C SER A 15 4.54 -0.25 10.58
N ARG A 16 5.04 -0.07 9.34
CA ARG A 16 5.38 1.25 8.79
C ARG A 16 4.35 1.59 7.75
N ILE A 17 3.30 2.23 8.23
CA ILE A 17 2.33 2.92 7.39
C ILE A 17 3.07 4.10 6.74
N ILE A 18 3.68 3.86 5.58
CA ILE A 18 4.06 4.92 4.66
C ILE A 18 2.87 5.14 3.73
N VAL A 19 1.86 5.86 4.19
CA VAL A 19 0.88 6.43 3.26
C VAL A 19 1.57 7.59 2.58
N CYS A 20 2.16 7.33 1.42
CA CYS A 20 2.57 8.42 0.56
C CYS A 20 1.31 9.08 -0.04
N PRO A 21 1.06 10.38 0.18
CA PRO A 21 -0.21 11.00 -0.18
C PRO A 21 -0.42 11.25 -1.68
N THR A 22 0.53 10.91 -2.56
CA THR A 22 0.60 11.53 -3.89
C THR A 22 0.56 10.59 -5.09
N ASN A 23 0.67 9.27 -4.92
CA ASN A 23 0.59 8.37 -6.08
C ASN A 23 -0.81 7.73 -6.19
N THR A 24 -1.72 8.49 -6.81
CA THR A 24 -3.12 8.12 -7.11
C THR A 24 -3.27 6.68 -7.60
N ARG A 25 -2.29 6.17 -8.35
CA ARG A 25 -2.33 4.84 -8.96
C ARG A 25 -2.16 3.70 -7.95
N LEU A 26 -1.30 3.86 -6.94
CA LEU A 26 -1.07 2.81 -5.93
C LEU A 26 -2.18 2.73 -4.90
N GLY A 27 -2.73 3.88 -4.50
CA GLY A 27 -3.95 3.92 -3.70
C GLY A 27 -5.12 3.23 -4.40
N ALA A 28 -5.24 3.39 -5.71
CA ALA A 28 -6.23 2.67 -6.52
C ALA A 28 -5.98 1.17 -6.54
N VAL A 29 -4.72 0.72 -6.66
CA VAL A 29 -4.37 -0.72 -6.59
C VAL A 29 -4.79 -1.32 -5.24
N PHE A 30 -4.45 -0.67 -4.12
CA PHE A 30 -4.83 -1.17 -2.79
C PHE A 30 -6.36 -1.25 -2.62
N GLN A 31 -7.09 -0.21 -3.03
CA GLN A 31 -8.54 -0.18 -2.92
C GLN A 31 -9.21 -1.17 -3.90
N ALA A 32 -8.61 -1.46 -5.06
CA ALA A 32 -9.09 -2.46 -5.99
C ALA A 32 -8.92 -3.89 -5.46
N HIS A 33 -7.86 -4.18 -4.69
CA HIS A 33 -7.62 -5.50 -4.08
C HIS A 33 -8.73 -5.95 -3.13
N LYS A 34 -9.50 -5.00 -2.59
CA LYS A 34 -10.72 -5.27 -1.81
C LYS A 34 -11.75 -6.11 -2.59
N PHE A 35 -11.74 -6.01 -3.91
CA PHE A 35 -12.76 -6.61 -4.77
C PHE A 35 -12.19 -7.66 -5.73
N LEU A 36 -10.87 -7.84 -5.77
CA LEU A 36 -10.21 -8.63 -6.81
C LEU A 36 -10.67 -10.09 -6.86
N THR A 37 -10.92 -10.71 -5.70
CA THR A 37 -11.34 -12.11 -5.59
C THR A 37 -12.80 -12.31 -6.01
N ASP A 38 -13.71 -11.51 -5.45
CA ASP A 38 -15.15 -11.75 -5.60
C ASP A 38 -15.77 -10.98 -6.77
N ARG A 39 -15.23 -9.81 -7.08
CA ARG A 39 -15.77 -8.81 -8.04
C ARG A 39 -14.64 -8.13 -8.85
N PRO A 40 -13.95 -8.87 -9.73
CA PRO A 40 -12.82 -8.34 -10.51
C PRO A 40 -13.22 -7.17 -11.42
N ASP A 41 -14.48 -7.10 -11.85
CA ASP A 41 -15.07 -5.97 -12.58
C ASP A 41 -15.04 -4.67 -11.77
N LEU A 42 -15.34 -4.73 -10.48
CA LEU A 42 -15.28 -3.57 -9.58
C LEU A 42 -13.83 -3.17 -9.30
N ALA A 43 -12.94 -4.16 -9.18
CA ALA A 43 -11.51 -3.91 -8.99
C ALA A 43 -10.92 -3.13 -10.20
N GLU A 44 -11.24 -3.54 -11.42
CA GLU A 44 -10.81 -2.84 -12.64
C GLU A 44 -11.41 -1.43 -12.72
N ARG A 45 -12.70 -1.28 -12.41
CA ARG A 45 -13.35 0.03 -12.38
C ARG A 45 -12.67 0.99 -11.40
N ILE A 46 -12.35 0.53 -10.19
CA ILE A 46 -11.66 1.33 -9.18
C ILE A 46 -10.25 1.70 -9.63
N ARG A 47 -9.53 0.78 -10.29
CA ARG A 47 -8.18 1.01 -10.82
C ARG A 47 -8.14 2.10 -11.89
N ASN A 48 -9.22 2.24 -12.67
CA ASN A 48 -9.33 3.20 -13.76
C ASN A 48 -9.82 4.59 -13.34
N LEU A 49 -10.13 4.81 -12.05
CA LEU A 49 -10.53 6.12 -11.56
C LEU A 49 -9.33 7.08 -11.52
N SER A 50 -9.56 8.31 -11.97
CA SER A 50 -8.50 9.32 -12.19
C SER A 50 -8.06 10.07 -10.94
N SER A 51 -8.76 9.95 -9.81
CA SER A 51 -8.42 10.68 -8.58
C SER A 51 -8.48 9.79 -7.34
N ALA A 52 -7.53 10.00 -6.42
CA ALA A 52 -7.45 9.25 -5.16
C ALA A 52 -8.73 9.42 -4.32
N ARG A 53 -9.34 10.60 -4.36
CA ARG A 53 -10.63 10.87 -3.71
C ARG A 53 -11.77 10.04 -4.31
N ALA A 54 -11.88 9.98 -5.63
CA ALA A 54 -12.92 9.18 -6.29
C ALA A 54 -12.73 7.68 -6.01
N VAL A 55 -11.48 7.20 -6.05
CA VAL A 55 -11.11 5.83 -5.66
C VAL A 55 -11.61 5.52 -4.24
N LEU A 56 -11.25 6.37 -3.27
CA LEU A 56 -11.63 6.18 -1.88
C LEU A 56 -13.15 6.22 -1.70
N GLN A 57 -13.84 7.20 -2.29
CA GLN A 57 -15.29 7.32 -2.22
C GLN A 57 -15.99 6.09 -2.81
N GLU A 58 -15.57 5.61 -3.97
CA GLU A 58 -16.22 4.47 -4.62
C GLU A 58 -15.95 3.16 -3.88
N ALA A 59 -14.73 2.92 -3.41
CA ALA A 59 -14.42 1.78 -2.56
C ALA A 59 -15.19 1.82 -1.23
N THR A 60 -15.38 3.02 -0.66
CA THR A 60 -16.19 3.29 0.54
C THR A 60 -17.69 3.13 0.26
N ARG A 61 -18.17 3.35 -0.96
CA ARG A 61 -19.56 3.08 -1.31
C ARG A 61 -19.81 1.57 -1.45
N LEU A 62 -18.81 0.84 -1.92
CA LEU A 62 -18.88 -0.58 -2.27
C LEU A 62 -18.43 -1.53 -1.15
N GLN A 63 -18.12 -1.04 0.06
CA GLN A 63 -17.52 -1.85 1.15
C GLN A 63 -18.24 -3.17 1.44
N ARG A 64 -19.57 -3.21 1.25
CA ARG A 64 -20.39 -4.41 1.44
C ARG A 64 -20.08 -5.54 0.47
N LEU A 65 -19.44 -5.24 -0.65
CA LEU A 65 -19.04 -6.19 -1.70
C LEU A 65 -17.54 -6.54 -1.65
N ARG A 66 -16.85 -6.07 -0.62
CA ARG A 66 -15.44 -6.39 -0.39
C ARG A 66 -15.31 -7.86 0.04
N ARG A 67 -14.18 -8.47 -0.32
CA ARG A 67 -13.78 -9.79 0.17
C ARG A 67 -13.92 -9.94 1.67
N HIS A 68 -14.38 -11.11 2.10
CA HIS A 68 -14.74 -11.41 3.48
C HIS A 68 -13.52 -11.43 4.42
N ASP A 69 -12.39 -11.91 3.93
CA ASP A 69 -11.10 -12.04 4.62
C ASP A 69 -10.24 -10.76 4.55
N TRP A 70 -10.81 -9.62 4.16
CA TRP A 70 -10.04 -8.39 3.94
C TRP A 70 -9.17 -7.97 5.13
N PHE A 71 -9.66 -8.13 6.36
CA PHE A 71 -8.92 -7.75 7.56
C PHE A 71 -7.75 -8.68 7.89
N GLU A 72 -7.74 -9.88 7.32
CA GLU A 72 -6.63 -10.83 7.45
C GLU A 72 -5.53 -10.53 6.43
N VAL A 73 -5.89 -10.05 5.24
CA VAL A 73 -4.95 -9.87 4.11
C VAL A 73 -4.52 -8.43 3.85
N ASN A 74 -5.16 -7.44 4.48
CA ASN A 74 -4.94 -6.03 4.16
C ASN A 74 -3.50 -5.57 4.38
N ILE A 75 -2.83 -6.08 5.41
CA ILE A 75 -1.44 -5.74 5.75
C ILE A 75 -0.51 -6.30 4.67
N ASP A 76 -0.61 -7.59 4.36
CA ASP A 76 0.23 -8.24 3.34
C ASP A 76 0.08 -7.60 1.96
N ILE A 77 -1.16 -7.19 1.61
CA ILE A 77 -1.43 -6.46 0.37
C ILE A 77 -0.81 -5.06 0.42
N MET A 78 -0.85 -4.37 1.56
CA MET A 78 -0.19 -3.07 1.70
C MET A 78 1.32 -3.20 1.53
N ASP A 79 1.93 -4.19 2.16
CA ASP A 79 3.37 -4.46 2.05
C ASP A 79 3.76 -4.73 0.60
N SER A 80 3.00 -5.57 -0.11
CA SER A 80 3.23 -5.85 -1.54
C SER A 80 3.13 -4.58 -2.41
N VAL A 81 2.16 -3.72 -2.12
CA VAL A 81 1.96 -2.45 -2.85
C VAL A 81 3.09 -1.46 -2.56
N LEU A 82 3.56 -1.38 -1.31
CA LEU A 82 4.69 -0.54 -0.92
C LEU A 82 6.00 -1.05 -1.52
N GLU A 83 6.24 -2.36 -1.52
CA GLU A 83 7.40 -2.96 -2.15
C GLU A 83 7.43 -2.63 -3.64
N ALA A 84 6.32 -2.85 -4.36
CA ALA A 84 6.21 -2.49 -5.77
C ALA A 84 6.47 -1.00 -6.01
N LYS A 85 6.03 -0.13 -5.09
CA LYS A 85 6.29 1.31 -5.16
C LYS A 85 7.78 1.63 -5.09
N PHE A 86 8.47 1.13 -4.07
CA PHE A 86 9.89 1.43 -3.86
C PHE A 86 10.77 0.71 -4.88
N ALA A 87 10.31 -0.39 -5.47
CA ALA A 87 10.95 -1.02 -6.61
C ALA A 87 10.86 -0.16 -7.88
N GLN A 88 9.73 0.52 -8.11
CA GLN A 88 9.53 1.41 -9.25
C GLN A 88 10.24 2.77 -9.12
N HIS A 89 10.48 3.23 -7.89
CA HIS A 89 11.01 4.57 -7.59
C HIS A 89 12.27 4.48 -6.73
N GLU A 90 13.43 4.37 -7.38
CA GLU A 90 14.72 4.17 -6.71
C GLU A 90 15.09 5.34 -5.77
N ASP A 91 14.72 6.56 -6.15
CA ASP A 91 14.89 7.78 -5.35
C ASP A 91 14.11 7.71 -4.02
N LEU A 92 12.85 7.25 -4.07
CA LEU A 92 12.03 7.05 -2.88
C LEU A 92 12.59 5.92 -2.01
N ARG A 93 13.07 4.84 -2.64
CA ARG A 93 13.70 3.72 -1.93
C ARG A 93 14.95 4.17 -1.18
N ARG A 94 15.80 4.97 -1.83
CA ARG A 94 17.00 5.53 -1.20
C ARG A 94 16.64 6.42 -0.02
N THR A 95 15.70 7.34 -0.22
CA THR A 95 15.21 8.24 0.84
C THR A 95 14.67 7.44 2.03
N LEU A 96 13.94 6.35 1.78
CA LEU A 96 13.46 5.45 2.83
C LEU A 96 14.62 4.78 3.58
N LEU A 97 15.62 4.25 2.88
CA LEU A 97 16.76 3.58 3.51
C LEU A 97 17.64 4.55 4.32
N GLU A 98 17.76 5.81 3.88
CA GLU A 98 18.45 6.88 4.62
C GLU A 98 17.79 7.22 5.97
N THR A 99 16.53 6.82 6.19
CA THR A 99 15.88 6.93 7.50
C THR A 99 16.49 6.00 8.55
N GLY A 100 17.17 4.93 8.12
CA GLY A 100 17.78 3.94 8.99
C GLY A 100 16.77 3.26 9.91
N SER A 101 17.07 3.26 11.21
CA SER A 101 16.22 2.68 12.25
C SER A 101 15.22 3.66 12.85
N ARG A 102 15.09 4.88 12.30
CA ARG A 102 14.12 5.86 12.80
C ARG A 102 12.69 5.36 12.54
N GLU A 103 11.81 5.64 13.50
CA GLU A 103 10.38 5.38 13.33
C GLU A 103 9.78 6.39 12.35
N LEU A 104 8.90 5.90 11.47
CA LEU A 104 8.16 6.72 10.52
C LEU A 104 6.71 6.79 10.97
N ILE A 105 6.29 7.98 11.39
CA ILE A 105 4.93 8.26 11.85
C ILE A 105 4.24 9.10 10.78
N GLU A 106 3.09 8.63 10.30
CA GLU A 106 2.24 9.40 9.41
C GLU A 106 1.53 10.51 10.21
N ASP A 107 1.88 11.77 9.93
CA ASP A 107 1.19 12.94 10.47
C ASP A 107 0.23 13.51 9.42
N SER A 108 -0.92 12.84 9.27
CA SER A 108 -2.01 13.28 8.40
C SER A 108 -3.15 13.80 9.27
N PRO A 109 -3.73 14.98 8.99
CA PRO A 109 -4.93 15.43 9.68
C PRO A 109 -6.07 14.48 9.30
N VAL A 110 -6.28 13.46 10.14
CA VAL A 110 -7.47 12.61 10.08
C VAL A 110 -8.65 13.53 10.32
N ARG A 111 -9.39 13.89 9.26
CA ARG A 111 -10.75 14.39 9.44
C ARG A 111 -11.52 13.21 10.02
N GLY A 112 -11.69 13.26 11.34
CA GLY A 112 -12.51 12.34 12.10
C GLY A 112 -13.86 12.17 11.40
N ILE A 113 -14.29 10.92 11.42
CA ILE A 113 -15.57 10.38 10.96
C ILE A 113 -16.72 11.26 11.49
#